data_AF-A0A916BZD7-F1
#
_entry.id   AF-A0A916BZD7-F1
#
_cell.length_a   1.000
_cell.length_b   1.000
_cell.length_c   1.000
_cell.angle_alpha   90.00
_cell.angle_beta   90.00
_cell.angle_gamma   90.00
#
_symmetry.space_group_name_H-M   'P 1'
#
loop_
_entity.id
_entity.type
_entity.pdbx_description
1 polymer ?
#
loop_
_entity_poly.entity_id
_entity_poly.type
_entity_poly.pdbx_seq_one_letter_code
_entity_poly.pdbx_strand_id
1 'polypeptide(L)'
;MQANQPQLLKANLGQVERYASIVMGVLLLLSFVRRSLFNLVIGVTGAYLLQRGMTGYCFLYSVLGIQREAEGDRQGILVRRAMTINRPIEEVYRFWRNFENLPRLMQHLEAVTVNNGRSHWIAKAPFDRMVEWDAVITEEQENERIAWRSVEGADIRNQGEVRFRPAPGNQGTEVEVTLHYEPPGGSLGAAVAKLLGEEPDSQVREDLRRFKEFMETGEIPTTR
;
A
#
# COMPACT_ATOMS: atom_id res chain seq x y z
N MET A 1 45.46 -10.73 -16.90
CA MET A 1 44.61 -9.69 -17.52
C MET A 1 43.27 -10.33 -17.83
N GLN A 2 42.31 -10.23 -16.90
CA GLN A 2 40.94 -10.69 -17.15
C GLN A 2 40.19 -9.57 -17.88
N ALA A 3 39.68 -9.91 -19.06
CA ALA A 3 38.86 -9.02 -19.87
C ALA A 3 37.59 -8.62 -19.09
N ASN A 4 37.36 -7.32 -18.99
CA ASN A 4 36.10 -6.73 -18.53
C ASN A 4 34.98 -7.23 -19.46
N GLN A 5 34.20 -8.21 -19.02
CA GLN A 5 32.93 -8.50 -19.66
C GLN A 5 32.00 -7.30 -19.43
N PRO A 6 31.34 -6.75 -20.47
CA PRO A 6 30.33 -5.73 -20.26
C PRO A 6 29.24 -6.33 -19.37
N GLN A 7 28.98 -5.71 -18.22
CA GLN A 7 27.83 -6.04 -17.39
C GLN A 7 26.59 -5.85 -18.27
N LEU A 8 26.02 -6.96 -18.76
CA LEU A 8 24.78 -6.95 -19.52
C LEU A 8 23.73 -6.23 -18.65
N LEU A 9 23.21 -5.11 -19.16
CA LEU A 9 22.17 -4.31 -18.54
C LEU A 9 21.00 -5.23 -18.18
N LYS A 10 20.91 -5.67 -16.92
CA LYS A 10 19.81 -6.52 -16.48
C LYS A 10 18.53 -5.68 -16.52
N ALA A 11 17.51 -6.20 -17.21
CA ALA A 11 16.22 -5.55 -17.30
C ALA A 11 15.64 -5.35 -15.88
N ASN A 12 15.24 -4.12 -15.56
CA ASN A 12 14.65 -3.69 -14.30
C ASN A 12 13.19 -3.19 -14.46
N LEU A 13 12.54 -3.45 -15.61
CA LEU A 13 11.13 -3.18 -15.88
C LEU A 13 10.29 -4.46 -16.03
N GLY A 14 9.07 -4.43 -15.49
CA GLY A 14 8.05 -5.47 -15.64
C GLY A 14 7.24 -5.31 -16.92
N GLN A 15 6.53 -6.36 -17.33
CA GLN A 15 5.88 -6.42 -18.65
C GLN A 15 4.88 -5.28 -18.89
N VAL A 16 4.05 -4.94 -17.90
CA VAL A 16 3.07 -3.84 -18.01
C VAL A 16 3.76 -2.49 -18.21
N GLU A 17 4.83 -2.22 -17.46
CA GLU A 17 5.59 -0.98 -17.59
C GLU A 17 6.31 -0.88 -18.94
N ARG A 18 6.75 -2.02 -19.50
CA ARG A 18 7.35 -2.06 -20.84
C ARG A 18 6.33 -1.70 -21.91
N TYR A 19 5.15 -2.30 -21.88
CA TYR A 19 4.06 -1.98 -22.82
C TYR A 19 3.59 -0.53 -22.68
N ALA A 20 3.38 -0.05 -21.46
CA ALA A 20 2.99 1.34 -21.21
C ALA A 20 4.07 2.34 -21.70
N SER A 21 5.34 2.06 -21.46
CA SER A 21 6.44 2.90 -21.95
C SER A 21 6.52 2.94 -23.47
N ILE A 22 6.26 1.81 -24.13
CA ILE A 22 6.22 1.73 -25.60
C ILE A 22 5.06 2.57 -26.13
N VAL A 23 3.85 2.38 -25.61
CA VAL A 23 2.65 3.11 -26.06
C VAL A 23 2.82 4.62 -25.88
N MET A 24 3.25 5.07 -24.70
CA MET A 24 3.50 6.49 -24.44
C MET A 24 4.64 7.06 -25.30
N GLY A 25 5.72 6.30 -25.49
CA GLY A 25 6.84 6.71 -26.34
C GLY A 25 6.43 6.89 -27.80
N VAL A 26 5.61 5.99 -28.35
CA VAL A 26 5.04 6.14 -29.70
C VAL A 26 4.13 7.37 -29.79
N LEU A 27 3.23 7.59 -28.83
CA LEU A 27 2.33 8.74 -28.83
C LEU A 27 3.08 10.08 -28.78
N LEU A 28 4.16 10.18 -28.00
CA LEU A 28 5.00 11.38 -27.93
C LEU A 28 5.77 11.61 -29.23
N LEU A 29 6.24 10.55 -29.90
CA LEU A 29 6.87 10.69 -31.22
C LEU A 29 5.87 11.07 -32.32
N LEU A 30 4.62 10.61 -32.24
CA LEU A 30 3.58 10.99 -33.20
C LEU A 30 3.12 12.44 -33.00
N SER A 31 3.14 12.97 -31.77
CA SER A 31 2.82 14.37 -31.49
C SER A 31 3.93 15.36 -31.88
N PHE A 32 5.13 14.85 -32.19
CA PHE A 32 6.31 15.61 -32.66
C PHE A 32 6.12 16.32 -34.02
N VAL A 33 5.02 16.06 -34.73
CA VAL A 33 4.78 16.49 -36.13
C VAL A 33 4.65 18.02 -36.33
N ARG A 34 4.46 18.84 -35.28
CA ARG A 34 4.33 20.32 -35.41
C ARG A 34 5.55 21.09 -34.89
N ARG A 35 6.52 21.37 -35.75
CA ARG A 35 7.84 22.00 -35.47
C ARG A 35 7.81 23.20 -34.49
N SER A 36 8.17 22.96 -33.23
CA SER A 36 8.52 23.96 -32.21
C SER A 36 9.68 23.41 -31.35
N LEU A 37 10.54 24.27 -30.78
CA LEU A 37 11.68 23.87 -29.94
C LEU A 37 11.26 23.03 -28.71
N PHE A 38 10.02 23.21 -28.23
CA PHE A 38 9.42 22.39 -27.16
C PHE A 38 9.30 20.90 -27.56
N ASN A 39 9.25 20.59 -28.85
CA ASN A 39 9.14 19.22 -29.35
C ASN A 39 10.44 18.43 -29.23
N LEU A 40 11.61 19.07 -29.14
CA LEU A 40 12.86 18.34 -28.94
C LEU A 40 12.88 17.61 -27.60
N VAL A 41 12.33 18.22 -26.55
CA VAL A 41 12.15 17.57 -25.25
C VAL A 41 11.19 16.39 -25.37
N ILE A 42 10.06 16.57 -26.05
CA ILE A 42 9.07 15.51 -26.30
C ILE A 42 9.69 14.34 -27.08
N GLY A 43 10.50 14.63 -28.10
CA GLY A 43 11.18 13.63 -28.91
C GLY A 43 12.23 12.84 -28.12
N VAL A 44 13.03 13.51 -27.29
CA VAL A 44 14.02 12.88 -26.41
C VAL A 44 13.34 12.02 -25.35
N THR A 45 12.28 12.52 -24.72
CA THR A 45 11.49 11.75 -23.74
C THR A 45 10.80 10.54 -24.40
N GLY A 46 10.22 10.70 -25.59
CA GLY A 46 9.58 9.62 -26.34
C GLY A 46 10.57 8.53 -26.75
N ALA A 47 11.75 8.91 -27.27
CA ALA A 47 12.82 7.98 -27.61
C ALA A 47 13.37 7.25 -26.37
N TYR A 48 13.52 7.95 -25.24
CA TYR A 48 13.94 7.34 -23.98
C TYR A 48 12.91 6.32 -23.47
N LEU A 49 11.62 6.63 -23.52
CA LEU A 49 10.56 5.71 -23.11
C LEU A 49 10.51 4.45 -23.99
N LEU A 50 10.75 4.59 -25.30
CA LEU A 50 10.86 3.44 -26.21
C LEU A 50 12.09 2.58 -25.90
N GLN A 51 13.25 3.20 -25.75
CA GLN A 51 14.49 2.49 -25.40
C GLN A 51 14.33 1.75 -24.08
N ARG A 52 13.72 2.39 -23.07
CA ARG A 52 13.39 1.79 -21.78
C ARG A 52 12.40 0.62 -21.90
N GLY A 53 11.34 0.77 -22.70
CA GLY A 53 10.34 -0.28 -22.90
C GLY A 53 10.89 -1.50 -23.66
N MET A 54 11.71 -1.26 -24.69
CA MET A 54 12.34 -2.31 -25.50
C MET A 54 13.40 -3.08 -24.70
N THR A 55 14.35 -2.36 -24.08
CA THR A 55 15.46 -2.98 -23.34
C THR A 55 15.05 -3.49 -21.96
N GLY A 56 13.93 -2.99 -21.44
CA GLY A 56 13.54 -3.23 -20.05
C GLY A 56 14.47 -2.56 -19.04
N TYR A 57 15.34 -1.64 -19.46
CA TYR A 57 16.31 -0.96 -18.60
C TYR A 57 15.97 0.54 -18.46
N CYS A 58 15.85 1.03 -17.22
CA CYS A 58 15.69 2.44 -16.90
C CYS A 58 16.88 2.97 -16.13
N PHE A 59 17.61 3.90 -16.76
CA PHE A 59 18.72 4.64 -16.15
C PHE A 59 18.31 5.40 -14.86
N LEU A 60 17.10 5.97 -14.83
CA LEU A 60 16.62 6.71 -13.67
C LEU A 60 16.52 5.81 -12.43
N TYR A 61 16.13 4.54 -12.59
CA TYR A 61 16.07 3.58 -11.47
C TYR A 61 17.46 3.17 -10.98
N SER A 62 18.45 3.06 -11.86
CA SER A 62 19.84 2.82 -11.41
C SER A 62 20.43 4.00 -10.67
N VAL A 63 20.09 5.25 -11.05
CA VAL A 63 20.57 6.46 -10.36
C VAL A 63 19.85 6.65 -9.01
N LEU A 64 18.56 6.32 -8.94
CA LEU A 64 17.78 6.36 -7.70
C LEU A 64 18.00 5.14 -6.80
N GLY A 65 18.88 4.20 -7.18
CA GLY A 65 19.16 3.00 -6.38
C GLY A 65 18.01 2.01 -6.25
N ILE A 66 17.00 2.09 -7.13
CA ILE A 66 15.82 1.22 -7.11
C ILE A 66 16.19 -0.11 -7.79
N GLN A 67 16.55 -1.11 -6.99
CA GLN A 67 16.76 -2.48 -7.45
C GLN A 67 15.42 -3.22 -7.50
N ARG A 68 15.06 -3.76 -8.67
CA ARG A 68 13.90 -4.63 -8.83
C ARG A 68 14.36 -6.07 -8.64
N GLU A 69 14.05 -6.65 -7.50
CA GLU A 69 14.24 -8.09 -7.29
C GLU A 69 13.29 -8.87 -8.20
N ALA A 70 13.78 -10.02 -8.67
CA ALA A 70 13.09 -10.88 -9.62
C ALA A 70 11.72 -11.31 -9.09
N GLU A 71 10.85 -11.68 -10.02
CA GLU A 71 9.39 -11.90 -9.98
C GLU A 71 8.82 -12.81 -8.85
N GLY A 72 9.61 -13.21 -7.85
CA GLY A 72 9.21 -13.96 -6.67
C GLY A 72 9.15 -13.18 -5.34
N ASP A 73 9.67 -11.95 -5.26
CA ASP A 73 9.65 -11.13 -4.03
C ASP A 73 9.06 -9.74 -4.30
N ARG A 74 7.73 -9.67 -4.42
CA ARG A 74 7.01 -8.40 -4.40
C ARG A 74 6.93 -7.95 -2.94
N GLN A 75 7.94 -7.22 -2.47
CA GLN A 75 7.93 -6.65 -1.12
C GLN A 75 6.73 -5.70 -0.98
N GLY A 76 5.66 -6.20 -0.37
CA GLY A 76 4.52 -5.40 0.05
C GLY A 76 4.95 -4.40 1.11
N ILE A 77 4.07 -3.46 1.39
CA ILE A 77 4.26 -2.49 2.46
C ILE A 77 3.89 -3.19 3.76
N LEU A 78 4.86 -3.32 4.66
CA LEU A 78 4.65 -3.77 6.05
C LEU A 78 4.56 -2.55 6.96
N VAL A 79 3.45 -2.44 7.69
CA VAL A 79 3.25 -1.45 8.76
C VAL A 79 3.05 -2.19 10.06
N ARG A 80 3.78 -1.80 11.11
CA ARG A 80 3.60 -2.33 12.47
C ARG A 80 3.53 -1.19 13.47
N ARG A 81 2.44 -1.11 14.23
CA ARG A 81 2.17 -0.04 15.20
C ARG A 81 1.51 -0.61 16.44
N ALA A 82 1.82 -0.02 17.59
CA ALA A 82 1.19 -0.35 18.86
C ALA A 82 0.66 0.92 19.54
N MET A 83 -0.43 0.77 20.30
CA MET A 83 -1.05 1.84 21.07
C MET A 83 -1.65 1.26 22.36
N THR A 84 -1.44 1.95 23.49
CA THR A 84 -2.10 1.61 24.75
C THR A 84 -3.44 2.34 24.85
N ILE A 85 -4.52 1.61 25.12
CA ILE A 85 -5.88 2.10 25.29
C ILE A 85 -6.33 1.79 26.71
N ASN A 86 -6.74 2.82 27.45
CA ASN A 86 -7.16 2.74 28.85
C ASN A 86 -8.60 2.19 28.97
N ARG A 87 -8.80 0.98 28.44
CA ARG A 87 -10.05 0.21 28.49
C ARG A 87 -9.76 -1.29 28.71
N PRO A 88 -10.70 -2.03 29.31
CA PRO A 88 -10.59 -3.48 29.46
C PRO A 88 -10.40 -4.18 28.11
N ILE A 89 -9.62 -5.27 28.11
CA ILE A 89 -9.25 -5.99 26.89
C ILE A 89 -10.47 -6.56 26.17
N GLU A 90 -11.48 -6.98 26.93
CA GLU A 90 -12.75 -7.51 26.42
C GLU A 90 -13.53 -6.47 25.63
N GLU A 91 -13.52 -5.21 26.07
CA GLU A 91 -14.20 -4.11 25.38
C GLU A 91 -13.49 -3.76 24.07
N VAL A 92 -12.16 -3.64 24.13
CA VAL A 92 -11.32 -3.30 22.98
C VAL A 92 -11.36 -4.39 21.92
N TYR A 93 -11.23 -5.65 22.34
CA TYR A 93 -11.33 -6.82 21.47
C TYR A 93 -12.70 -6.90 20.79
N ARG A 94 -13.79 -6.84 21.57
CA ARG A 94 -15.15 -6.95 21.03
C ARG A 94 -15.46 -5.85 20.03
N PHE A 95 -15.00 -4.63 20.31
CA PHE A 95 -15.18 -3.51 19.40
C PHE A 95 -14.46 -3.77 18.07
N TRP A 96 -13.18 -4.16 18.12
CA TRP A 96 -12.38 -4.42 16.92
C TRP A 96 -12.91 -5.62 16.13
N ARG A 97 -13.36 -6.67 16.83
CA ARG A 97 -13.87 -7.91 16.23
C ARG A 97 -15.04 -7.68 15.28
N ASN A 98 -15.83 -6.65 15.54
CA ASN A 98 -16.81 -6.18 14.57
C ASN A 98 -16.14 -5.25 13.56
N PHE A 99 -15.64 -5.80 12.46
CA PHE A 99 -14.92 -5.03 11.43
C PHE A 99 -15.74 -3.87 10.83
N GLU A 100 -17.08 -3.92 10.88
CA GLU A 100 -17.94 -2.83 10.41
C GLU A 100 -17.80 -1.55 11.24
N ASN A 101 -17.17 -1.63 12.42
CA ASN A 101 -16.82 -0.47 13.22
C ASN A 101 -15.58 0.28 12.70
N LEU A 102 -14.67 -0.39 11.98
CA LEU A 102 -13.36 0.15 11.62
C LEU A 102 -13.42 1.41 10.73
N PRO A 103 -14.32 1.54 9.73
CA PRO A 103 -14.45 2.76 8.93
C PRO A 103 -14.76 4.03 9.74
N ARG A 104 -15.33 3.90 10.94
CA ARG A 104 -15.61 5.05 11.83
C ARG A 104 -14.34 5.67 12.41
N LEU A 105 -13.24 4.93 12.41
CA LEU A 105 -11.99 5.30 13.07
C LEU A 105 -10.83 5.41 12.08
N MET A 106 -10.84 4.53 11.08
CA MET A 106 -9.83 4.41 10.04
C MET A 106 -10.24 5.23 8.82
N GLN A 107 -9.76 6.47 8.70
CA GLN A 107 -10.23 7.40 7.65
C GLN A 107 -9.92 6.93 6.21
N HIS A 108 -8.93 6.06 6.07
CA HIS A 108 -8.56 5.46 4.79
C HIS A 108 -9.53 4.35 4.37
N LEU A 109 -10.35 3.80 5.29
CA LEU A 109 -11.42 2.87 4.98
C LEU A 109 -12.71 3.64 4.76
N GLU A 110 -13.35 3.39 3.62
CA GLU A 110 -14.66 3.94 3.30
C GLU A 110 -15.77 3.06 3.87
N ALA A 111 -15.64 1.74 3.71
CA ALA A 111 -16.61 0.79 4.20
C ALA A 111 -15.98 -0.58 4.48
N VAL A 112 -16.52 -1.27 5.47
CA VAL A 112 -16.31 -2.70 5.68
C VAL A 112 -17.66 -3.31 5.98
N THR A 113 -18.02 -4.35 5.23
CA THR A 113 -19.28 -5.10 5.44
C THR A 113 -18.95 -6.56 5.66
N VAL A 114 -19.65 -7.22 6.57
CA VAL A 114 -19.41 -8.64 6.90
C VAL A 114 -20.61 -9.48 6.52
N ASN A 115 -20.41 -10.49 5.68
CA ASN A 115 -21.47 -11.41 5.23
C ASN A 115 -20.92 -12.83 5.08
N ASN A 116 -21.64 -13.81 5.64
CA ASN A 116 -21.33 -15.24 5.51
C ASN A 116 -19.86 -15.61 5.78
N GLY A 117 -19.26 -15.03 6.83
CA GLY A 117 -17.87 -15.30 7.23
C GLY A 117 -16.80 -14.65 6.34
N ARG A 118 -17.21 -13.81 5.38
CA ARG A 118 -16.32 -12.97 4.56
C ARG A 118 -16.57 -11.50 4.90
N SER A 119 -15.54 -10.70 4.72
CA SER A 119 -15.60 -9.25 4.89
C SER A 119 -15.23 -8.59 3.56
N HIS A 120 -16.04 -7.65 3.10
CA HIS A 120 -15.80 -6.84 1.91
C HIS A 120 -15.34 -5.45 2.35
N TRP A 121 -14.18 -5.02 1.85
CA TRP A 121 -13.50 -3.81 2.27
C TRP A 121 -13.40 -2.85 1.09
N ILE A 122 -13.64 -1.57 1.37
CA ILE A 122 -13.48 -0.46 0.43
C ILE A 122 -12.55 0.55 1.07
N ALA A 123 -11.43 0.88 0.42
CA ALA A 123 -10.43 1.82 0.91
C ALA A 123 -10.10 2.89 -0.13
N LYS A 124 -9.72 4.07 0.36
CA LYS A 124 -9.27 5.20 -0.43
C LYS A 124 -7.86 4.93 -0.96
N ALA A 125 -7.64 5.32 -2.21
CA ALA A 125 -6.37 5.23 -2.93
C ALA A 125 -6.04 6.59 -3.58
N PRO A 126 -4.78 6.81 -3.98
CA PRO A 126 -4.38 8.08 -4.58
C PRO A 126 -5.24 8.51 -5.77
N PHE A 127 -5.41 9.82 -5.90
CA PHE A 127 -6.21 10.50 -6.93
C PHE A 127 -7.72 10.26 -6.80
N ASP A 128 -8.25 10.30 -5.57
CA ASP A 128 -9.68 10.10 -5.25
C ASP A 128 -10.26 8.78 -5.81
N ARG A 129 -9.40 7.75 -5.92
CA ARG A 129 -9.80 6.42 -6.35
C ARG A 129 -10.17 5.57 -5.14
N MET A 130 -10.98 4.54 -5.40
CA MET A 130 -11.30 3.51 -4.42
C MET A 130 -10.70 2.19 -4.88
N VAL A 131 -10.29 1.37 -3.91
CA VAL A 131 -9.89 -0.02 -4.10
C VAL A 131 -10.71 -0.91 -3.19
N GLU A 132 -11.04 -2.09 -3.69
CA GLU A 132 -11.95 -3.01 -3.01
C GLU A 132 -11.35 -4.41 -2.98
N TRP A 133 -11.60 -5.14 -1.89
CA TRP A 133 -11.22 -6.54 -1.80
C TRP A 133 -12.09 -7.28 -0.78
N ASP A 134 -12.22 -8.59 -0.99
CA ASP A 134 -12.79 -9.50 0.01
C ASP A 134 -11.68 -10.11 0.85
N ALA A 135 -11.94 -10.31 2.15
CA ALA A 135 -11.04 -10.94 3.10
C ALA A 135 -11.77 -11.93 4.02
N VAL A 136 -11.00 -12.90 4.52
CA VAL A 136 -11.44 -13.90 5.51
C VAL A 136 -10.57 -13.79 6.76
N ILE A 137 -11.19 -14.05 7.92
CA ILE A 137 -10.45 -14.24 9.16
C ILE A 137 -9.72 -15.59 9.07
N THR A 138 -8.41 -15.57 9.26
CA THR A 138 -7.55 -16.77 9.21
C THR A 138 -7.24 -17.32 10.59
N GLU A 139 -7.25 -16.47 11.61
CA GLU A 139 -7.03 -16.86 13.00
C GLU A 139 -7.80 -15.93 13.92
N GLU A 140 -8.41 -16.52 14.96
CA GLU A 140 -9.16 -15.79 15.97
C GLU A 140 -8.92 -16.45 17.32
N GLN A 141 -8.39 -15.68 18.27
CA GLN A 141 -8.22 -16.05 19.66
C GLN A 141 -8.83 -14.93 20.50
N GLU A 142 -9.86 -15.26 21.28
CA GLU A 142 -10.63 -14.29 22.06
C GLU A 142 -9.72 -13.48 22.99
N ASN A 143 -9.88 -12.16 22.98
CA ASN A 143 -9.08 -11.20 23.77
C ASN A 143 -7.57 -11.22 23.51
N GLU A 144 -7.08 -11.93 22.49
CA GLU A 144 -5.65 -12.06 22.23
C GLU A 144 -5.27 -11.67 20.80
N ARG A 145 -6.01 -12.16 19.81
CA ARG A 145 -5.60 -12.03 18.40
C ARG A 145 -6.75 -12.15 17.41
N ILE A 146 -6.69 -11.32 16.37
CA ILE A 146 -7.50 -11.50 15.15
C ILE A 146 -6.57 -11.29 13.96
N ALA A 147 -6.49 -12.29 13.07
CA ALA A 147 -5.75 -12.20 11.83
C ALA A 147 -6.66 -12.44 10.63
N TRP A 148 -6.45 -11.69 9.56
CA TRP A 148 -7.23 -11.79 8.33
C TRP A 148 -6.35 -11.69 7.10
N ARG A 149 -6.89 -12.17 5.98
CA ARG A 149 -6.22 -12.16 4.67
C ARG A 149 -7.23 -12.01 3.55
N SER A 150 -6.88 -11.25 2.53
CA SER A 150 -7.62 -11.12 1.29
C SER A 150 -7.80 -12.49 0.61
N VAL A 151 -8.94 -12.70 -0.05
CA VAL A 151 -9.21 -13.94 -0.76
C VAL A 151 -8.22 -14.15 -1.92
N GLU A 152 -8.07 -15.40 -2.36
CA GLU A 152 -7.25 -15.71 -3.53
C GLU A 152 -7.83 -15.02 -4.77
N GLY A 153 -6.94 -14.41 -5.58
CA GLY A 153 -7.34 -13.67 -6.78
C GLY A 153 -7.85 -12.24 -6.52
N ALA A 154 -7.86 -11.76 -5.27
CA ALA A 154 -8.17 -10.36 -4.98
C ALA A 154 -7.17 -9.41 -5.65
N ASP A 155 -7.66 -8.31 -6.20
CA ASP A 155 -6.84 -7.28 -6.84
C ASP A 155 -5.83 -6.64 -5.88
N ILE A 156 -6.19 -6.59 -4.59
CA ILE A 156 -5.33 -6.15 -3.50
C ILE A 156 -4.99 -7.34 -2.62
N ARG A 157 -3.71 -7.74 -2.61
CA ARG A 157 -3.19 -8.67 -1.61
C ARG A 157 -3.03 -7.91 -0.30
N ASN A 158 -3.95 -8.13 0.64
CA ASN A 158 -3.97 -7.50 1.95
C ASN A 158 -3.97 -8.58 3.04
N GLN A 159 -3.12 -8.41 4.05
CA GLN A 159 -3.08 -9.24 5.24
C GLN A 159 -2.95 -8.33 6.44
N GLY A 160 -3.65 -8.68 7.51
CA GLY A 160 -3.61 -7.92 8.72
C GLY A 160 -3.72 -8.78 9.95
N GLU A 161 -3.20 -8.26 11.03
CA GLU A 161 -3.24 -8.86 12.33
C GLU A 161 -3.35 -7.78 13.38
N VAL A 162 -4.26 -7.98 14.33
CA VAL A 162 -4.30 -7.22 15.58
C VAL A 162 -4.04 -8.18 16.74
N ARG A 163 -3.17 -7.76 17.66
CA ARG A 163 -2.92 -8.43 18.93
C ARG A 163 -3.34 -7.52 20.07
N PHE A 164 -3.88 -8.13 21.10
CA PHE A 164 -4.30 -7.47 22.33
C PHE A 164 -3.50 -8.05 23.48
N ARG A 165 -2.96 -7.20 24.35
CA ARG A 165 -2.24 -7.62 25.56
C ARG A 165 -2.59 -6.69 26.72
N PRO A 166 -2.53 -7.16 27.97
CA PRO A 166 -2.56 -6.26 29.12
C PRO A 166 -1.45 -5.21 29.02
N ALA A 167 -1.80 -3.94 29.15
CA ALA A 167 -0.82 -2.86 29.13
C ALA A 167 -0.02 -2.84 30.45
N PRO A 168 1.28 -2.49 30.41
CA PRO A 168 2.08 -2.32 31.62
C PRO A 168 1.43 -1.34 32.62
N GLY A 169 1.60 -1.59 33.92
CA GLY A 169 1.11 -0.69 34.96
C GLY A 169 -0.42 -0.60 35.06
N ASN A 170 -1.14 -1.62 34.60
CA ASN A 170 -2.61 -1.67 34.62
C ASN A 170 -3.27 -0.51 33.85
N GLN A 171 -2.65 -0.06 32.76
CA GLN A 171 -3.11 1.05 31.92
C GLN A 171 -4.11 0.62 30.83
N GLY A 172 -4.84 -0.47 31.06
CA GLY A 172 -5.76 -1.06 30.09
C GLY A 172 -5.09 -2.05 29.16
N THR A 173 -5.20 -1.82 27.85
CA THR A 173 -4.87 -2.79 26.80
C THR A 173 -3.88 -2.21 25.80
N GLU A 174 -2.76 -2.90 25.56
CA GLU A 174 -1.89 -2.66 24.42
C GLU A 174 -2.49 -3.33 23.19
N VAL A 175 -2.72 -2.53 22.14
CA VAL A 175 -3.21 -2.97 20.83
C VAL A 175 -2.08 -2.84 19.83
N GLU A 176 -1.64 -3.95 19.27
CA GLU A 176 -0.59 -4.01 18.26
C GLU A 176 -1.18 -4.43 16.92
N VAL A 177 -1.07 -3.58 15.90
CA VAL A 177 -1.54 -3.83 14.54
C VAL A 177 -0.35 -4.04 13.62
N THR A 178 -0.39 -5.13 12.87
CA THR A 178 0.52 -5.41 11.76
C THR A 178 -0.29 -5.54 10.48
N LEU A 179 0.05 -4.76 9.47
CA LEU A 179 -0.58 -4.78 8.15
C LEU A 179 0.48 -5.04 7.09
N HIS A 180 0.20 -5.96 6.19
CA HIS A 180 1.01 -6.23 5.01
C HIS A 180 0.13 -6.14 3.77
N TYR A 181 0.40 -5.21 2.87
CA TYR A 181 -0.38 -5.08 1.65
C TYR A 181 0.46 -4.71 0.43
N GLU A 182 -0.06 -5.05 -0.75
CA GLU A 182 0.57 -4.70 -2.02
C GLU A 182 -0.27 -3.64 -2.75
N PRO A 183 0.23 -2.40 -2.89
CA PRO A 183 -0.52 -1.35 -3.57
C PRO A 183 -0.69 -1.65 -5.07
N PRO A 184 -1.75 -1.13 -5.71
CA PRO A 184 -1.94 -1.24 -7.15
C PRO A 184 -0.72 -0.68 -7.90
N GLY A 185 -0.16 -1.46 -8.83
CA GLY A 185 1.02 -1.06 -9.60
C GLY A 185 2.38 -1.35 -8.96
N GLY A 186 2.42 -2.05 -7.82
CA GLY A 186 3.66 -2.55 -7.21
C GLY A 186 4.56 -1.44 -6.65
N SER A 187 5.88 -1.69 -6.59
CA SER A 187 6.86 -0.79 -5.95
C SER A 187 6.96 0.60 -6.59
N LEU A 188 6.60 0.76 -7.88
CA LEU A 188 6.42 2.08 -8.51
C LEU A 188 5.29 2.88 -7.86
N GLY A 189 4.16 2.22 -7.58
CA GLY A 189 2.99 2.83 -6.95
C GLY A 189 3.31 3.32 -5.54
N ALA A 190 4.09 2.53 -4.78
CA ALA A 190 4.52 2.90 -3.43
C ALA A 190 5.42 4.16 -3.41
N ALA A 191 6.35 4.29 -4.36
CA ALA A 191 7.21 5.46 -4.47
C ALA A 191 6.43 6.74 -4.86
N VAL A 192 5.44 6.60 -5.75
CA VAL A 192 4.56 7.70 -6.16
C VAL A 192 3.63 8.10 -5.00
N ALA A 193 3.02 7.15 -4.28
CA ALA A 193 2.18 7.42 -3.12
C ALA A 193 2.95 8.15 -2.00
N LYS A 194 4.19 7.72 -1.72
CA LYS A 194 5.05 8.37 -0.71
C LYS A 194 5.42 9.82 -1.09
N LEU A 195 5.62 10.11 -2.38
CA LEU A 195 5.86 11.47 -2.88
C LEU A 195 4.60 12.35 -2.85
N LEU A 196 3.42 11.75 -2.90
CA LEU A 196 2.12 12.43 -2.79
C LEU A 196 1.65 12.60 -1.33
N GLY A 197 2.47 12.23 -0.34
CA GLY A 197 2.17 12.43 1.09
C GLY A 197 1.34 11.32 1.74
N GLU A 198 1.07 10.23 1.03
CA GLU A 198 0.39 9.06 1.58
C GLU A 198 1.43 8.13 2.21
N GLU A 199 1.87 8.45 3.44
CA GLU A 199 2.74 7.57 4.22
C GLU A 199 1.90 6.57 5.03
N PRO A 200 1.93 5.26 4.70
CA PRO A 200 1.04 4.27 5.32
C PRO A 200 1.24 4.11 6.82
N ASP A 201 2.49 4.26 7.27
CA ASP A 201 2.85 4.22 8.69
C ASP A 201 2.17 5.34 9.50
N SER A 202 2.16 6.54 8.93
CA SER A 202 1.54 7.72 9.55
C SER A 202 0.01 7.58 9.59
N GLN A 203 -0.60 7.01 8.53
CA GLN A 203 -2.04 6.73 8.51
C GLN A 203 -2.46 5.75 9.61
N VAL A 204 -1.81 4.58 9.70
CA VAL A 204 -2.15 3.56 10.71
C VAL A 204 -1.95 4.09 12.13
N ARG A 205 -0.89 4.90 12.36
CA ARG A 205 -0.66 5.53 13.65
C ARG A 205 -1.80 6.48 14.03
N GLU A 206 -2.22 7.30 13.09
CA GLU A 206 -3.31 8.26 13.29
C GLU A 206 -4.65 7.56 13.49
N ASP A 207 -4.91 6.47 12.77
CA ASP A 207 -6.10 5.63 12.98
C ASP A 207 -6.13 4.97 14.36
N LEU A 208 -4.98 4.48 14.85
CA LEU A 208 -4.86 3.95 16.20
C LEU A 208 -5.04 5.03 17.27
N ARG A 209 -4.61 6.27 17.00
CA ARG A 209 -4.87 7.41 17.89
C ARG A 209 -6.37 7.71 17.98
N ARG A 210 -7.06 7.76 16.83
CA ARG A 210 -8.52 7.96 16.79
C ARG A 210 -9.26 6.82 17.48
N PHE A 211 -8.81 5.59 17.29
CA PHE A 211 -9.38 4.44 17.98
C PHE A 211 -9.23 4.55 19.50
N LYS A 212 -8.03 4.90 19.99
CA LYS A 212 -7.78 5.14 21.41
C LYS A 212 -8.74 6.20 21.96
N GLU A 213 -8.81 7.35 21.30
CA GLU A 213 -9.67 8.46 21.73
C GLU A 213 -11.14 8.04 21.77
N PHE A 214 -11.63 7.41 20.71
CA PHE A 214 -13.00 6.90 20.66
C PHE A 214 -13.31 5.89 21.77
N MET A 215 -12.41 4.93 22.02
CA MET A 215 -12.60 3.95 23.08
C MET A 215 -12.56 4.58 24.47
N GLU A 216 -11.73 5.60 24.69
CA GLU A 216 -11.58 6.23 26.00
C GLU A 216 -12.70 7.21 26.32
N THR A 217 -13.11 8.02 25.34
CA THR A 217 -14.04 9.14 25.56
C THR A 217 -15.44 8.93 24.96
N GLY A 218 -15.57 8.01 23.98
CA GLY A 218 -16.79 7.83 23.19
C GLY A 218 -16.95 8.85 22.05
N GLU A 219 -15.99 9.76 21.84
CA GLU A 219 -16.03 10.78 20.79
C GLU A 219 -15.05 10.44 19.65
N ILE A 220 -15.47 10.64 18.40
CA ILE A 220 -14.55 10.56 17.26
C ILE A 220 -13.94 11.96 17.09
N PRO A 221 -12.61 12.13 17.18
CA PRO A 221 -11.96 13.42 16.96
C PRO A 221 -12.22 13.90 15.51
N THR A 222 -12.94 15.02 15.37
CA THR A 222 -13.11 15.68 14.08
C THR A 222 -11.91 16.58 13.83
N THR A 223 -11.01 16.20 12.93
CA THR A 223 -9.97 17.11 12.44
C THR A 223 -10.66 18.24 11.67
N ARG A 224 -10.53 19.47 12.16
CA ARG A 224 -11.06 20.68 11.53
C ARG A 224 -9.99 21.36 10.68
#